data_AF-A0A0E9LZ43-F1
#
_entry.id   AF-A0A0E9LZ43-F1
#
_cell.length_a   1.000
_cell.length_b   1.000
_cell.length_c   1.000
_cell.angle_alpha   90.00
_cell.angle_beta   90.00
_cell.angle_gamma   90.00
#
_symmetry.space_group_name_H-M   'P 1'
#
loop_
_entity.id
_entity.type
_entity.pdbx_description
1 polymer ?
#
loop_
_entity_poly.entity_id
_entity_poly.type
_entity_poly.pdbx_seq_one_letter_code
_entity_poly.pdbx_strand_id
1 'polypeptide(L)'
;MPMVSVTIPLFRKKYRAARQEAQFVQQGATLQKEEVANELTGAYHRAWFQVQQQADLVDLYERQIERSRQALNLLLSDYGNSGKAFEEVLRIQQQLLSYEKRKVAALSQYYIALEEVNYITAKTR
;
A
#
# COMPACT_ATOMS: atom_id res chain seq x y z
N MET A 1 15.08 69.81 -2.54
CA MET A 1 14.08 69.69 -3.61
C MET A 1 13.96 68.23 -4.01
N PRO A 2 12.77 67.66 -4.23
CA PRO A 2 12.67 66.28 -4.71
C PRO A 2 12.96 66.24 -6.22
N MET A 3 13.89 65.37 -6.65
CA MET A 3 14.13 65.05 -8.06
C MET A 3 13.39 63.77 -8.43
N VAL A 4 12.60 63.82 -9.51
CA VAL A 4 12.01 62.62 -10.13
C VAL A 4 12.92 62.21 -11.28
N SER A 5 13.40 60.97 -11.25
CA SER A 5 14.27 60.42 -12.30
C SER A 5 13.55 59.31 -13.04
N VAL A 6 13.51 59.38 -14.37
CA VAL A 6 12.86 58.40 -15.25
C VAL A 6 13.93 57.71 -16.09
N THR A 7 14.04 56.38 -15.98
CA THR A 7 15.01 55.59 -16.76
C THR A 7 14.29 54.77 -17.83
N ILE A 8 14.65 54.98 -19.10
CA ILE A 8 14.09 54.24 -20.23
C ILE A 8 15.14 53.22 -20.74
N PRO A 9 14.92 51.91 -20.58
CA PRO A 9 15.87 50.90 -21.04
C PRO A 9 15.81 50.70 -22.56
N LEU A 10 16.91 51.02 -23.26
CA LEU A 10 17.08 50.87 -24.71
C LEU A 10 17.36 49.41 -25.13
N PHE A 11 18.12 48.64 -24.35
CA PHE A 11 18.43 47.24 -24.62
C PHE A 11 17.68 46.29 -23.68
N ARG A 12 16.71 45.54 -24.23
CA ARG A 12 15.76 44.73 -23.43
C ARG A 12 16.08 43.23 -23.37
N LYS A 13 17.21 42.76 -23.91
CA LYS A 13 17.56 41.33 -23.95
C LYS A 13 17.61 40.68 -22.56
N LYS A 14 18.25 41.33 -21.58
CA LYS A 14 18.29 40.87 -20.17
C LYS A 14 16.89 40.73 -19.56
N TYR A 15 16.03 41.73 -19.75
CA TYR A 15 14.66 41.70 -19.24
C TYR A 15 13.80 40.63 -19.93
N ARG A 16 14.02 40.38 -21.24
CA ARG A 16 13.35 39.27 -21.95
C ARG A 16 13.77 37.92 -21.38
N ALA A 17 15.07 37.72 -21.14
CA ALA A 17 15.59 36.50 -20.51
C ALA A 17 15.02 36.29 -19.11
N ALA A 18 15.04 37.32 -18.25
CA ALA A 18 14.48 37.22 -16.89
C ALA A 18 12.96 36.91 -16.89
N ARG A 19 12.20 37.46 -17.85
CA ARG A 19 10.77 37.09 -18.01
C ARG A 19 10.60 35.65 -18.45
N GLN A 20 11.45 35.18 -19.36
CA GLN A 20 11.40 33.79 -19.84
C GLN A 20 11.81 32.79 -18.75
N GLU A 21 12.80 33.13 -17.93
CA GLU A 21 13.17 32.39 -16.73
C GLU A 21 12.00 32.31 -15.74
N ALA A 22 11.35 33.44 -15.44
CA ALA A 22 10.17 33.46 -14.57
C ALA A 22 9.02 32.60 -15.13
N GLN A 23 8.83 32.58 -16.45
CA GLN A 23 7.87 31.68 -17.11
C GLN A 23 8.23 30.21 -16.92
N PHE A 24 9.51 29.84 -17.06
CA PHE A 24 9.97 28.47 -16.83
C PHE A 24 9.82 28.05 -15.36
N VAL A 25 10.11 28.94 -14.41
CA VAL A 25 9.88 28.68 -12.97
C VAL A 25 8.40 28.44 -12.69
N GLN A 26 7.50 29.24 -13.27
CA GLN A 26 6.06 29.05 -13.15
C GLN A 26 5.59 27.72 -13.76
N GLN A 27 6.12 27.35 -14.92
CA GLN A 27 5.83 26.07 -15.56
C GLN A 27 6.33 24.91 -14.70
N GLY A 28 7.56 25.00 -14.18
CA GLY A 28 8.13 24.00 -13.27
C GLY A 28 7.29 23.82 -12.01
N ALA A 29 6.81 24.90 -11.40
CA ALA A 29 5.93 24.82 -10.24
C ALA A 29 4.58 24.14 -10.56
N THR A 30 4.04 24.38 -11.77
CA THR A 30 2.82 23.72 -12.23
C THR A 30 3.04 22.21 -12.42
N LEU A 31 4.13 21.83 -13.09
CA LEU A 31 4.49 20.43 -13.30
C LEU A 31 4.77 19.71 -11.98
N GLN A 32 5.45 20.36 -11.03
CA GLN A 32 5.71 19.80 -9.71
C GLN A 32 4.40 19.56 -8.93
N LYS A 33 3.42 20.45 -9.06
CA LYS A 33 2.10 20.26 -8.47
C LYS A 33 1.39 19.04 -9.08
N GLU A 34 1.46 18.86 -10.40
CA GLU A 34 0.89 17.71 -11.09
C GLU A 34 1.58 16.41 -10.70
N GLU A 35 2.91 16.41 -10.60
CA GLU A 35 3.71 15.29 -10.13
C GLU A 35 3.26 14.83 -8.73
N VAL A 36 3.20 15.76 -7.77
CA VAL A 36 2.74 15.45 -6.40
C VAL A 36 1.32 14.89 -6.40
N ALA A 37 0.41 15.44 -7.22
CA ALA A 37 -0.96 14.92 -7.32
C ALA A 37 -1.00 13.49 -7.89
N ASN A 38 -0.19 13.21 -8.90
CA ASN A 38 -0.07 11.87 -9.50
C ASN A 38 0.56 10.87 -8.52
N GLU A 39 1.58 11.28 -7.77
CA GLU A 39 2.22 10.45 -6.75
C GLU A 39 1.23 10.07 -5.64
N LEU A 40 0.48 11.04 -5.11
CA LEU A 40 -0.53 10.81 -4.08
C LEU A 40 -1.64 9.88 -4.58
N THR A 41 -2.12 10.10 -5.81
CA THR A 41 -3.14 9.25 -6.43
C THR A 41 -2.62 7.83 -6.63
N GLY A 42 -1.39 7.68 -7.11
CA GLY A 42 -0.75 6.38 -7.27
C GLY A 42 -0.52 5.66 -5.95
N ALA A 43 -0.08 6.38 -4.91
CA ALA A 43 0.08 5.84 -3.57
C ALA A 43 -1.24 5.34 -3.00
N TYR A 44 -2.32 6.13 -3.13
CA TYR A 44 -3.66 5.74 -2.70
C TYR A 44 -4.11 4.43 -3.37
N HIS A 45 -3.99 4.34 -4.70
CA HIS A 45 -4.41 3.13 -5.42
C HIS A 45 -3.61 1.89 -5.03
N ARG A 46 -2.29 2.03 -4.79
CA ARG A 46 -1.46 0.92 -4.30
C ARG A 46 -1.87 0.47 -2.91
N ALA A 47 -2.05 1.41 -1.97
CA ALA A 47 -2.47 1.09 -0.61
C ALA A 47 -3.85 0.44 -0.58
N TRP A 48 -4.82 0.96 -1.36
CA TRP A 48 -6.15 0.36 -1.48
C TRP A 48 -6.12 -1.05 -2.07
N PHE A 49 -5.33 -1.26 -3.13
CA PHE A 49 -5.14 -2.59 -3.70
C PHE A 49 -4.56 -3.57 -2.67
N GLN A 50 -3.58 -3.14 -1.87
CA GLN A 50 -3.02 -3.97 -0.80
C GLN A 50 -4.07 -4.33 0.25
N VAL A 51 -4.93 -3.40 0.67
CA VAL A 51 -6.05 -3.69 1.59
C VAL A 51 -6.92 -4.82 1.04
N GLN A 52 -7.32 -4.73 -0.23
CA GLN A 52 -8.16 -5.75 -0.88
C GLN A 52 -7.43 -7.10 -0.96
N GLN A 53 -6.18 -7.09 -1.41
CA GLN A 53 -5.36 -8.29 -1.53
C GLN A 53 -5.19 -9.00 -0.18
N GLN A 54 -4.94 -8.26 0.90
CA GLN A 54 -4.77 -8.86 2.22
C GLN A 54 -6.10 -9.39 2.77
N ALA A 55 -7.23 -8.73 2.49
CA ALA A 55 -8.55 -9.25 2.84
C ALA A 55 -8.84 -10.60 2.15
N ASP A 56 -8.53 -10.71 0.85
CA ASP A 56 -8.68 -11.96 0.09
C ASP A 56 -7.79 -13.08 0.65
N LEU A 57 -6.56 -12.75 1.05
CA LEU A 57 -5.65 -13.72 1.68
C LEU A 57 -6.16 -14.20 3.04
N VAL A 58 -6.74 -13.31 3.85
CA VAL A 58 -7.34 -13.68 5.14
C VAL A 58 -8.47 -14.68 4.93
N ASP A 59 -9.38 -14.40 4.00
CA ASP A 59 -10.50 -15.29 3.67
C ASP A 59 -10.01 -16.63 3.09
N LEU A 60 -8.98 -16.60 2.23
CA LEU A 60 -8.35 -17.82 1.73
C LEU A 60 -7.79 -18.68 2.87
N TYR A 61 -7.02 -18.09 3.78
CA TYR A 61 -6.42 -18.85 4.88
C TYR A 61 -7.45 -19.35 5.89
N GLU A 62 -8.54 -18.60 6.12
CA GLU A 62 -9.69 -19.06 6.89
C GLU A 62 -10.28 -20.36 6.30
N ARG A 63 -10.58 -20.36 5.00
CA ARG A 63 -11.08 -21.55 4.30
C ARG A 63 -10.10 -22.73 4.36
N GLN A 64 -8.79 -22.47 4.27
CA GLN A 64 -7.78 -23.54 4.36
C GLN A 64 -7.66 -24.09 5.79
N ILE A 65 -7.78 -23.25 6.81
CA ILE A 65 -7.82 -23.67 8.22
C ILE A 65 -9.00 -24.60 8.47
N GLU A 66 -10.20 -24.24 7.99
CA GLU A 66 -11.40 -25.07 8.15
C GLU A 66 -11.23 -26.44 7.49
N ARG A 67 -10.75 -26.47 6.24
CA ARG A 67 -10.50 -27.71 5.49
C ARG A 67 -9.44 -28.58 6.17
N SER A 68 -8.34 -27.99 6.62
CA SER A 68 -7.29 -28.71 7.35
C SER A 68 -7.79 -29.28 8.67
N ARG A 69 -8.66 -28.56 9.40
CA ARG A 69 -9.30 -29.09 10.62
C ARG A 69 -10.21 -30.27 10.34
N GLN A 70 -11.01 -30.20 9.26
CA GLN A 70 -11.85 -31.33 8.84
C GLN A 70 -11.00 -32.56 8.48
N ALA A 71 -9.93 -32.38 7.70
CA ALA A 71 -9.01 -33.45 7.35
C ALA A 71 -8.33 -34.05 8.59
N LEU A 72 -7.88 -33.20 9.52
CA LEU A 72 -7.27 -33.64 10.78
C LEU A 72 -8.24 -34.50 11.62
N ASN A 73 -9.51 -34.11 11.70
CA ASN A 73 -10.52 -34.87 12.44
C ASN A 73 -10.75 -36.27 11.85
N LEU A 74 -10.75 -36.40 10.53
CA LEU A 74 -10.85 -37.69 9.85
C LEU A 74 -9.61 -38.56 10.15
N LEU A 75 -8.42 -38.00 10.02
CA LEU A 75 -7.16 -38.71 10.28
C LEU A 75 -7.02 -39.17 11.74
N LEU A 76 -7.47 -38.36 12.70
CA LEU A 76 -7.47 -38.74 14.11
C LEU A 76 -8.44 -39.90 14.38
N SER A 77 -9.59 -39.94 13.70
CA SER A 77 -10.56 -41.03 13.81
C SER A 77 -9.97 -42.34 13.25
N ASP A 78 -9.29 -42.28 12.10
CA ASP A 78 -8.64 -43.43 11.48
C ASP A 78 -7.42 -43.94 12.28
N TYR A 79 -6.64 -43.01 12.86
CA TYR A 79 -5.53 -43.33 13.74
C TYR A 79 -6.01 -44.04 15.01
N GLY A 80 -7.09 -43.58 15.63
CA GLY A 80 -7.69 -44.22 16.81
C GLY A 80 -8.17 -45.65 16.54
N ASN A 81 -8.60 -45.95 15.32
CA ASN A 81 -9.09 -47.27 14.91
C ASN A 81 -7.98 -48.24 14.46
N SER A 82 -6.90 -47.74 13.84
CA SER A 82 -5.90 -48.59 13.18
C SER A 82 -4.47 -48.46 13.72
N GLY A 83 -4.17 -47.41 14.49
CA GLY A 83 -2.83 -47.06 14.98
C GLY A 83 -1.82 -46.65 13.90
N LYS A 84 -2.23 -46.63 12.64
CA LYS A 84 -1.39 -46.28 11.48
C LYS A 84 -1.68 -44.82 11.07
N ALA A 85 -0.69 -44.14 10.48
CA ALA A 85 -0.76 -42.75 9.97
C ALA A 85 -0.47 -41.58 10.95
N PHE A 86 0.31 -41.79 12.01
CA PHE A 86 0.77 -40.68 12.88
C PHE A 86 1.53 -39.57 12.12
N GLU A 87 2.36 -39.94 11.15
CA GLU A 87 3.10 -38.97 10.33
C GLU A 87 2.17 -38.04 9.56
N GLU A 88 1.05 -38.56 9.05
CA GLU A 88 0.06 -37.79 8.29
C GLU A 88 -0.71 -36.83 9.21
N VAL A 89 -1.06 -37.27 10.42
CA VAL A 89 -1.63 -36.40 11.47
C VAL A 89 -0.68 -35.25 11.77
N LEU A 90 0.60 -35.54 12.01
CA LEU A 90 1.61 -34.53 12.32
C LEU A 90 1.78 -33.54 11.16
N ARG A 91 1.81 -34.03 9.92
CA ARG A 91 1.91 -33.21 8.71
C ARG A 91 0.77 -32.20 8.60
N ILE A 92 -0.47 -32.66 8.77
CA ILE A 92 -1.65 -31.79 8.70
C ILE A 92 -1.69 -30.79 9.86
N GLN A 93 -1.28 -31.18 11.07
CA GLN A 93 -1.13 -30.24 12.19
C GLN A 93 -0.12 -29.12 11.90
N GLN A 94 1.04 -29.45 11.32
CA GLN A 94 2.03 -28.45 10.93
C GLN A 94 1.51 -27.51 9.83
N GLN A 95 0.76 -28.06 8.87
CA GLN A 95 0.12 -27.27 7.81
C GLN A 95 -0.95 -26.33 8.37
N LEU A 96 -1.80 -26.80 9.29
CA LEU A 96 -2.78 -25.99 10.00
C LEU A 96 -2.10 -24.82 10.72
N LEU A 97 -1.04 -25.10 11.50
CA LEU A 97 -0.28 -24.06 12.20
C LEU A 97 0.34 -23.03 11.23
N SER A 98 0.81 -23.49 10.06
CA SER A 98 1.34 -22.62 9.02
C SER A 98 0.25 -21.67 8.47
N TYR A 99 -0.96 -22.17 8.21
CA TYR A 99 -2.06 -21.33 7.76
C TYR A 99 -2.53 -20.34 8.83
N GLU A 100 -2.62 -20.76 10.10
CA GLU A 100 -2.96 -19.87 11.21
C GLU A 100 -1.96 -18.71 11.32
N LYS A 101 -0.65 -19.00 11.25
CA LYS A 101 0.40 -17.96 11.22
C LYS A 101 0.26 -17.02 10.03
N ARG A 102 0.00 -17.56 8.84
CA ARG A 102 -0.18 -16.76 7.62
C ARG A 102 -1.43 -15.89 7.68
N LYS A 103 -2.55 -16.37 8.24
CA LYS A 103 -3.76 -15.58 8.48
C LYS A 103 -3.46 -14.38 9.39
N VAL A 104 -2.75 -14.60 10.49
CA VAL A 104 -2.36 -13.52 11.43
C VAL A 104 -1.45 -12.50 10.74
N ALA A 105 -0.48 -12.97 9.94
CA ALA A 105 0.38 -12.08 9.16
C ALA A 105 -0.40 -11.24 8.14
N ALA A 106 -1.33 -11.86 7.40
CA ALA A 106 -2.20 -11.17 6.44
C ALA A 106 -3.12 -10.15 7.13
N LEU A 107 -3.68 -10.49 8.30
CA LEU A 107 -4.46 -9.54 9.11
C LEU A 107 -3.62 -8.33 9.55
N SER A 108 -2.38 -8.56 10.00
CA SER A 108 -1.46 -7.48 10.36
C SER A 108 -1.18 -6.57 9.15
N GLN A 109 -0.88 -7.15 7.99
CA GLN A 109 -0.64 -6.40 6.75
C GLN A 109 -1.89 -5.66 6.28
N TYR A 110 -3.08 -6.25 6.43
CA TYR A 110 -4.35 -5.60 6.14
C TYR A 110 -4.52 -4.31 6.95
N TYR A 111 -4.29 -4.36 8.26
CA TYR A 111 -4.40 -3.17 9.10
C TYR A 111 -3.32 -2.13 8.79
N ILE A 112 -2.09 -2.55 8.49
CA ILE A 112 -1.02 -1.62 8.07
C ILE A 112 -1.42 -0.90 6.77
N ALA A 113 -1.91 -1.63 5.77
CA ALA A 113 -2.35 -1.05 4.50
C ALA A 113 -3.57 -0.14 4.69
N LEU A 114 -4.49 -0.49 5.60
CA LEU A 114 -5.64 0.34 5.94
C LEU A 114 -5.21 1.68 6.56
N GLU A 115 -4.22 1.65 7.46
CA GLU A 115 -3.66 2.88 8.02
C GLU A 115 -2.87 3.70 7.00
N GLU A 116 -2.22 3.07 6.03
CA GLU A 116 -1.58 3.79 4.91
C GLU A 116 -2.62 4.53 4.06
N VAL A 117 -3.77 3.90 3.77
CA VAL A 117 -4.91 4.57 3.11
C VAL A 117 -5.41 5.76 3.94
N ASN A 118 -5.58 5.58 5.26
CA ASN A 118 -6.03 6.65 6.15
C ASN A 118 -5.04 7.83 6.17
N TYR A 119 -3.74 7.53 6.19
CA TYR A 119 -2.67 8.51 6.16
C TYR A 119 -2.70 9.34 4.87
N ILE A 120 -2.80 8.69 3.71
CA ILE A 120 -2.84 9.36 2.39
C ILE A 120 -4.12 10.21 2.24
N THR A 121 -5.24 9.74 2.80
CA THR A 121 -6.53 10.44 2.73
C THR A 121 -6.70 11.53 3.80
N ALA A 122 -5.66 11.80 4.60
CA ALA A 122 -5.67 12.79 5.67
C ALA A 122 -6.84 12.63 6.66
N LYS A 123 -7.32 11.38 6.87
CA LYS A 123 -8.26 11.09 7.95
C LYS A 123 -7.49 11.09 9.26
N THR A 124 -7.14 12.27 9.73
CA THR A 124 -6.70 12.50 11.11
C THR A 124 -7.90 12.16 12.00
N ARG A 125 -7.72 11.17 12.89
CA ARG A 125 -8.71 10.84 13.93
C ARG A 125 -9.10 12.06 14.76
#